data_AF-A0A398AYD4-F1
#
_entry.id   AF-A0A398AYD4-F1
#
_cell.length_a   1.000
_cell.length_b   1.000
_cell.length_c   1.000
_cell.angle_alpha   90.00
_cell.angle_beta   90.00
_cell.angle_gamma   90.00
#
_symmetry.space_group_name_H-M   'P 1'
#
loop_
_entity.id
_entity.type
_entity.pdbx_description
1 polymer ?
#
loop_
_entity_poly.entity_id
_entity_poly.type
_entity_poly.pdbx_seq_one_letter_code
_entity_poly.pdbx_strand_id
1 'polypeptide(L)'
;MKAIDKEIHTILRGMVSKREDGEAEHNDLLGILLESSSEESGGNGLSVEEVLRECKLFYFAGQETTSVLLVWTMVLLSHHQDWQERAREEVRLILGDDNDTKPDIMFTLLR
;
A
#
# COMPACT_ATOMS: atom_id res chain seq x y z
N MET A 1 -2.11 -17.00 -13.30
CA MET A 1 -3.21 -16.30 -12.58
C MET A 1 -3.83 -17.12 -11.46
N LYS A 2 -4.38 -18.33 -11.70
CA LYS A 2 -5.01 -19.15 -10.65
C LYS A 2 -4.09 -19.54 -9.47
N ALA A 3 -2.80 -19.77 -9.73
CA ALA A 3 -1.83 -20.08 -8.68
C ALA A 3 -1.56 -18.89 -7.75
N ILE A 4 -1.35 -17.70 -8.34
CA ILE A 4 -1.12 -16.44 -7.62
C ILE A 4 -2.35 -16.06 -6.78
N ASP A 5 -3.55 -16.22 -7.35
CA ASP A 5 -4.81 -16.00 -6.65
C ASP A 5 -4.92 -16.88 -5.40
N LYS A 6 -4.61 -18.18 -5.50
CA LYS A 6 -4.63 -19.12 -4.39
C LYS A 6 -3.58 -18.77 -3.32
N GLU A 7 -2.41 -18.34 -3.74
CA GLU A 7 -1.33 -17.93 -2.83
C GLU A 7 -1.70 -16.67 -2.05
N ILE A 8 -2.20 -15.63 -2.73
CA ILE A 8 -2.70 -14.41 -2.08
C ILE A 8 -3.83 -14.73 -1.11
N HIS A 9 -4.79 -15.56 -1.51
CA HIS A 9 -5.88 -15.97 -0.63
C HIS A 9 -5.35 -16.70 0.61
N THR A 10 -4.35 -17.56 0.46
CA THR A 10 -3.71 -18.29 1.57
C THR A 10 -3.01 -17.33 2.53
N ILE A 11 -2.27 -16.34 2.00
CA ILE A 11 -1.57 -15.32 2.79
C ILE A 11 -2.58 -14.49 3.57
N LEU A 12 -3.59 -13.93 2.89
CA LEU A 12 -4.57 -13.06 3.54
C LEU A 12 -5.37 -13.81 4.60
N ARG A 13 -5.80 -15.06 4.34
CA ARG A 13 -6.48 -15.90 5.33
C ARG A 13 -5.59 -16.20 6.54
N GLY A 14 -4.29 -16.41 6.33
CA GLY A 14 -3.32 -16.54 7.42
C GLY A 14 -3.18 -15.25 8.24
N MET A 15 -3.26 -14.07 7.61
CA MET A 15 -3.26 -12.78 8.31
C MET A 15 -4.54 -12.54 9.11
N VAL A 16 -5.71 -13.01 8.64
CA VAL A 16 -6.96 -12.97 9.41
C VAL A 16 -6.87 -13.86 10.64
N SER A 17 -6.44 -15.13 10.48
CA SER A 17 -6.31 -16.08 11.59
C SER A 17 -5.41 -15.54 12.71
N LYS A 18 -4.25 -14.94 12.38
CA LYS A 18 -3.37 -14.34 13.38
C LYS A 18 -4.02 -13.19 14.16
N ARG A 19 -4.95 -12.46 13.55
CA ARG A 19 -5.68 -11.37 14.21
C ARG A 19 -6.77 -11.91 15.13
N GLU A 20 -7.48 -12.95 14.71
CA GLU A 20 -8.46 -13.65 15.55
C GLU A 20 -7.82 -14.25 16.81
N ASP A 21 -6.59 -14.74 16.70
CA ASP A 21 -5.79 -15.24 17.83
C ASP A 21 -5.19 -14.12 18.72
N GLY A 22 -5.40 -12.85 18.38
CA GLY A 22 -4.89 -11.69 19.11
C GLY A 22 -3.39 -11.42 18.92
N GLU A 23 -2.75 -12.04 17.92
CA GLU A 23 -1.30 -11.96 17.67
C GLU A 23 -0.90 -10.81 16.73
N ALA A 24 -1.85 -10.02 16.21
CA ALA A 24 -1.59 -8.98 15.22
C ALA A 24 -2.43 -7.71 15.43
N GLU A 25 -1.84 -6.57 15.07
CA GLU A 25 -2.47 -5.25 15.14
C GLU A 25 -3.56 -5.07 14.07
N HIS A 26 -4.53 -4.20 14.36
CA HIS A 26 -5.71 -3.95 13.51
C HIS A 26 -5.67 -2.59 12.80
N ASN A 27 -4.55 -1.86 12.86
CA ASN A 27 -4.41 -0.50 12.34
C ASN A 27 -4.11 -0.44 10.82
N ASP A 28 -4.62 -1.40 10.04
CA ASP A 28 -4.44 -1.47 8.59
C ASP A 28 -5.77 -1.70 7.86
N LEU A 29 -5.75 -1.64 6.53
CA LEU A 29 -6.95 -1.81 5.70
C LEU A 29 -7.70 -3.12 5.98
N LEU A 30 -6.98 -4.22 6.25
CA LEU A 30 -7.60 -5.50 6.54
C LEU A 30 -8.25 -5.48 7.94
N GLY A 31 -7.60 -4.87 8.92
CA GLY A 31 -8.19 -4.62 10.23
C GLY A 31 -9.46 -3.76 10.17
N ILE A 32 -9.43 -2.65 9.43
CA ILE A 32 -10.59 -1.76 9.22
C ILE A 32 -11.76 -2.51 8.57
N LEU A 33 -11.50 -3.33 7.57
CA LEU A 33 -12.55 -4.12 6.89
C LEU A 33 -13.09 -5.26 7.76
N LEU A 34 -12.28 -5.82 8.66
CA LEU A 34 -12.74 -6.81 9.64
C LEU A 34 -13.57 -6.15 10.75
N GLU A 35 -13.18 -4.98 11.23
CA GLU A 35 -13.93 -4.23 12.25
C GLU A 35 -15.30 -3.79 11.71
N SER A 36 -15.35 -3.24 10.50
CA SER A 36 -16.63 -2.88 9.88
C SER A 36 -17.56 -4.07 9.66
N SER A 37 -17.01 -5.28 9.48
CA SER A 37 -17.81 -6.50 9.37
C SER A 37 -18.45 -6.96 10.69
N SER A 38 -17.79 -6.69 11.83
CA SER A 38 -18.25 -7.14 13.15
C SER A 38 -19.24 -6.16 13.80
N GLU A 39 -19.16 -4.87 13.46
CA GLU A 39 -20.05 -3.83 13.98
C GLU A 39 -21.46 -3.86 13.37
N GLU A 40 -21.65 -4.43 12.17
CA GLU A 40 -22.97 -4.61 11.54
C GLU A 40 -23.75 -5.78 12.15
N SER A 41 -24.18 -5.60 13.40
CA SER A 41 -24.98 -6.55 14.22
C SER A 41 -26.36 -6.92 13.65
N GLY A 42 -26.70 -6.48 12.44
CA GLY A 42 -27.98 -6.69 11.76
C GLY A 42 -27.94 -7.68 10.59
N GLY A 43 -26.83 -8.37 10.35
CA GLY A 43 -26.66 -9.32 9.24
C GLY A 43 -26.28 -8.66 7.91
N ASN A 44 -25.84 -7.40 7.94
CA ASN A 44 -25.44 -6.63 6.77
C ASN A 44 -23.92 -6.56 6.58
N GLY A 45 -23.15 -7.05 7.58
CA GLY A 45 -21.68 -7.08 7.60
C GLY A 45 -21.08 -7.93 6.49
N LEU A 46 -19.91 -7.51 6.01
CA LEU A 46 -19.13 -8.27 5.04
C LEU A 46 -18.70 -9.63 5.64
N SER A 47 -18.92 -10.72 4.91
CA SER A 47 -18.28 -11.99 5.25
C SER A 47 -16.76 -11.88 5.17
N VAL A 48 -16.03 -12.74 5.90
CA VAL A 48 -14.55 -12.81 5.81
C VAL A 48 -14.10 -12.97 4.36
N GLU A 49 -14.80 -13.79 3.57
CA GLU A 49 -14.56 -13.98 2.14
C GLU A 49 -14.75 -12.72 1.30
N GLU A 50 -15.71 -11.87 1.67
CA GLU A 50 -15.89 -10.55 1.06
C GLU A 50 -14.75 -9.61 1.42
N VAL A 51 -14.38 -9.54 2.70
CA VAL A 51 -13.23 -8.76 3.17
C VAL A 51 -11.95 -9.16 2.41
N LEU A 52 -11.69 -10.47 2.29
CA LEU A 52 -10.53 -10.98 1.55
C LEU A 52 -10.55 -10.57 0.07
N ARG A 53 -11.73 -10.58 -0.55
CA ARG A 53 -11.90 -10.17 -1.95
C ARG A 53 -11.65 -8.68 -2.13
N GLU A 54 -12.21 -7.85 -1.26
CA GLU A 54 -12.06 -6.39 -1.32
C GLU A 54 -10.61 -5.96 -1.04
N CYS A 55 -9.95 -6.54 -0.02
CA CYS A 55 -8.52 -6.31 0.23
C CYS A 55 -7.67 -6.64 -1.00
N LYS A 56 -7.95 -7.79 -1.62
CA LYS A 56 -7.23 -8.22 -2.82
C LYS A 56 -7.48 -7.25 -3.98
N LEU A 57 -8.73 -6.84 -4.21
CA LEU A 57 -9.08 -5.89 -5.26
C LEU A 57 -8.35 -4.56 -5.07
N PHE A 58 -8.35 -4.03 -3.84
CA PHE A 58 -7.67 -2.78 -3.50
C PHE A 58 -6.16 -2.87 -3.81
N TYR A 59 -5.51 -3.97 -3.41
CA TYR A 59 -4.09 -4.19 -3.70
C TYR A 59 -3.80 -4.16 -5.19
N PHE A 60 -4.57 -4.89 -6.01
CA PHE A 60 -4.35 -4.94 -7.46
C PHE A 60 -4.67 -3.63 -8.16
N ALA A 61 -5.75 -2.97 -7.76
CA ALA A 61 -6.12 -1.68 -8.32
C ALA A 61 -5.04 -0.61 -8.03
N GLY A 62 -4.47 -0.61 -6.82
CA GLY A 62 -3.47 0.36 -6.40
C GLY A 62 -2.06 0.07 -6.92
N GLN A 63 -1.65 -1.21 -6.96
CA GLN A 63 -0.26 -1.57 -7.25
C GLN A 63 0.12 -1.26 -8.70
N GLU A 64 -0.63 -1.73 -9.68
CA GLU A 64 -0.30 -1.53 -11.10
C GLU A 64 -0.37 -0.04 -11.49
N THR A 65 -1.46 0.64 -11.12
CA THR A 65 -1.68 2.05 -11.49
C THR A 65 -0.65 2.98 -10.87
N THR A 66 -0.36 2.83 -9.57
CA THR A 66 0.62 3.65 -8.85
C THR A 66 2.04 3.36 -9.33
N SER A 67 2.38 2.08 -9.60
CA SER A 67 3.70 1.71 -10.11
C SER A 67 3.95 2.35 -11.48
N VAL A 68 2.98 2.27 -12.39
CA VAL A 68 3.07 2.90 -13.72
C VAL A 68 3.19 4.41 -13.60
N LEU A 69 2.38 5.05 -12.75
CA LEU A 69 2.47 6.50 -12.49
C LEU A 69 3.87 6.89 -12.03
N LEU A 70 4.41 6.21 -11.02
CA LEU A 70 5.73 6.48 -10.46
C LEU A 70 6.86 6.31 -11.50
N VAL A 71 6.77 5.27 -12.33
CA VAL A 71 7.73 5.06 -13.44
C VAL A 71 7.70 6.24 -14.41
N TRP A 72 6.52 6.67 -14.87
CA TRP A 72 6.41 7.79 -15.80
C TRP A 72 6.80 9.13 -15.18
N THR A 73 6.48 9.35 -13.92
CA THR A 73 6.97 10.52 -13.16
C THR A 73 8.49 10.56 -13.16
N MET A 74 9.15 9.42 -12.90
CA MET A 74 10.61 9.35 -12.93
C MET A 74 11.19 9.60 -14.32
N VAL A 75 10.58 9.03 -15.36
CA VAL A 75 10.97 9.31 -16.75
C VAL A 75 10.89 10.81 -17.05
N LEU A 76 9.77 11.46 -16.71
CA LEU A 76 9.59 12.90 -16.94
C LEU A 76 10.62 13.73 -16.16
N LEU A 77 10.84 13.44 -14.89
CA LEU A 77 11.84 14.15 -14.08
C LEU A 77 13.27 13.96 -14.64
N SER A 78 13.61 12.79 -15.18
CA SER A 78 14.92 12.56 -15.81
C SER A 78 15.13 13.41 -17.07
N HIS A 79 14.05 13.68 -17.82
CA HIS A 79 14.09 14.53 -19.01
C HIS A 79 13.97 16.03 -18.70
N HIS A 80 13.49 16.40 -17.51
CA HIS A 80 13.25 17.78 -17.07
C HIS A 80 13.99 18.08 -15.76
N GLN A 81 15.29 18.36 -15.87
CA GLN A 81 16.20 18.55 -14.73
C GLN A 81 15.81 19.72 -13.82
N ASP A 82 15.20 20.77 -14.38
CA ASP A 82 14.67 21.90 -13.62
C ASP A 82 13.47 21.51 -12.73
N TRP A 83 12.61 20.61 -13.20
CA TRP A 83 11.50 20.07 -12.39
C TRP A 83 12.01 19.15 -11.30
N GLN A 84 13.01 18.35 -11.64
CA GLN A 84 13.67 17.44 -10.71
C GLN A 84 14.33 18.21 -9.55
N GLU A 85 15.06 19.29 -9.83
CA GLU A 85 15.71 20.07 -8.77
C GLU A 85 14.68 20.75 -7.86
N ARG A 86 13.63 21.35 -8.43
CA ARG A 86 12.54 21.94 -7.65
C ARG A 86 11.85 20.93 -6.73
N ALA A 87 11.58 19.73 -7.23
CA ALA A 87 10.99 18.65 -6.42
C ALA A 87 11.93 18.25 -5.26
N ARG A 88 13.26 18.21 -5.48
CA ARG A 88 14.23 17.96 -4.41
C ARG A 88 14.25 19.09 -3.38
N GLU A 89 14.22 20.34 -3.82
CA GLU A 89 14.17 21.50 -2.93
C GLU A 89 12.92 21.48 -2.05
N GLU A 90 11.74 21.20 -2.62
CA GLU A 90 10.49 21.06 -1.86
C GLU A 90 10.59 19.98 -0.78
N VAL A 91 11.14 18.81 -1.13
CA VAL A 91 11.32 17.71 -0.18
C VAL A 91 12.29 18.08 0.93
N ARG A 92 13.44 18.69 0.62
CA ARG A 92 14.42 19.16 1.61
C ARG A 92 13.83 20.21 2.55
N LEU A 93 13.01 21.12 2.02
CA LEU A 93 12.36 22.16 2.82
C LEU A 93 11.35 21.59 3.82
N ILE A 94 10.62 20.53 3.46
CA ILE A 94 9.57 19.94 4.31
C ILE A 94 10.13 18.90 5.29
N LEU A 95 11.03 18.03 4.82
CA LEU A 95 11.54 16.90 5.61
C LEU A 95 12.86 17.20 6.33
N GLY A 96 13.53 18.31 6.01
CA GLY A 96 14.86 18.65 6.53
C GLY A 96 15.99 17.93 5.79
N ASP A 97 17.23 18.33 6.10
CA ASP A 97 18.46 17.82 5.47
C ASP A 97 19.09 16.66 6.28
N ASP A 98 18.33 16.07 7.21
CA ASP A 98 18.84 15.00 8.06
C ASP A 98 19.13 13.77 7.21
N ASN A 99 20.42 13.45 7.07
CA ASN A 99 20.96 12.25 6.45
C ASN A 99 20.49 10.93 7.10
N ASP A 100 19.71 11.00 8.20
CA ASP A 100 19.03 9.87 8.83
C ASP A 100 17.65 9.58 8.21
N THR A 101 17.12 10.50 7.42
CA THR A 101 16.00 10.20 6.52
C THR A 101 16.58 9.36 5.40
N LYS A 102 16.48 8.02 5.53
CA LYS A 102 16.85 7.09 4.45
C LYS A 102 16.25 7.65 3.16
N PRO A 103 17.07 8.14 2.20
CA PRO A 103 16.52 8.60 0.95
C PRO A 103 15.82 7.39 0.37
N ASP A 104 14.51 7.49 0.18
CA ASP A 104 13.76 6.43 -0.48
C ASP A 104 14.50 6.06 -1.77
N ILE A 105 14.47 4.81 -2.18
CA ILE A 105 15.29 4.28 -3.29
C ILE A 105 15.12 5.16 -4.56
N MET A 106 13.96 5.80 -4.69
CA MET A 106 13.64 6.85 -5.67
C MET A 106 14.57 8.07 -5.66
N PHE A 107 14.90 8.63 -4.49
CA PHE A 107 15.76 9.82 -4.39
C PHE A 107 17.21 9.50 -4.73
N THR A 108 17.65 8.27 -4.46
CA THR A 108 19.03 7.85 -4.75
C THR A 108 19.27 7.60 -6.24
N LEU A 109 18.24 7.15 -6.98
CA LEU A 109 18.32 6.86 -8.42
C LEU A 109 18.30 8.11 -9.31
N LEU A 110 18.06 9.29 -8.73
CA LEU A 110 18.10 10.58 -9.43
C LEU A 110 19.46 11.28 -9.29
N ARG A 111 20.54 10.56 -8.96
CA ARG A 111 21.92 11.10 -8.95
C ARG A 111 22.55 11.12 -10.34
#